data_AF-A0A969FYH1-F1
#
_entry.id   AF-A0A969FYH1-F1
#
_cell.length_a   1.000
_cell.length_b   1.000
_cell.length_c   1.000
_cell.angle_alpha   90.00
_cell.angle_beta   90.00
_cell.angle_gamma   90.00
#
_symmetry.space_group_name_H-M   'P 1'
#
loop_
_entity.id
_entity.type
_entity.pdbx_description
1 polymer ?
#
loop_
_entity_poly.entity_id
_entity_poly.type
_entity_poly.pdbx_seq_one_letter_code
_entity_poly.pdbx_strand_id
1 'polypeptide(L)'
;MILKMVKGSVDVLTKPSTGTFEKYETDNLTWAVIYVSIGAALSGVFGAIGATMAKAEAVGLIASVIGNVGLTIVAFAIFLGVVYLIATSLFKATGKFGELAFDISLYWAPLAVLMSIAIMLSLGIFAWVMAPVKLVLFCYNLFLTYLGIQAGMNLPRDKALYVILIPLVAVIVLLVLVGLVLGGTIVALLRGLFGL
;
A
#
# COMPACT_ATOMS: atom_id res chain seq x y z
N MET A 1 20.18 -3.72 -10.88
CA MET A 1 18.79 -4.08 -10.49
C MET A 1 17.87 -2.87 -10.42
N ILE A 2 18.22 -1.80 -9.70
CA ILE A 2 17.35 -0.62 -9.51
C ILE A 2 16.79 -0.03 -10.82
N LEU A 3 17.61 0.10 -11.87
CA LEU A 3 17.18 0.58 -13.18
C LEU A 3 16.10 -0.31 -13.82
N LYS A 4 16.19 -1.64 -13.63
CA LYS A 4 15.17 -2.59 -14.10
C LYS A 4 13.85 -2.34 -13.37
N MET A 5 13.90 -2.16 -12.06
CA MET A 5 12.70 -1.89 -11.25
C MET A 5 12.07 -0.55 -11.58
N VAL A 6 12.87 0.50 -11.78
CA VAL A 6 12.35 1.82 -12.21
C VAL A 6 11.67 1.72 -13.57
N LYS A 7 12.31 1.06 -14.55
CA LYS A 7 11.71 0.86 -15.88
C LYS A 7 10.44 0.00 -15.79
N GLY A 8 10.48 -1.07 -14.99
CA GLY A 8 9.33 -1.92 -14.73
C GLY A 8 8.18 -1.14 -14.10
N SER A 9 8.48 -0.29 -13.11
CA SER A 9 7.52 0.60 -12.45
C SER A 9 6.83 1.51 -13.45
N VAL A 10 7.59 2.17 -14.33
CA VAL A 10 7.03 3.03 -15.38
C VAL A 10 6.13 2.24 -16.32
N ASP A 11 6.58 1.07 -16.77
CA ASP A 11 5.81 0.23 -17.69
C ASP A 11 4.51 -0.28 -17.04
N VAL A 12 4.55 -0.79 -15.80
CA VAL A 12 3.34 -1.29 -15.13
C VAL A 12 2.37 -0.16 -14.78
N LEU A 13 2.87 1.04 -14.47
CA LEU A 13 2.04 2.20 -14.17
C LEU A 13 1.43 2.86 -15.41
N THR A 14 2.01 2.68 -16.60
CA THR A 14 1.53 3.33 -17.84
C THR A 14 0.85 2.38 -18.81
N LYS A 15 1.20 1.10 -18.78
CA LYS A 15 0.67 0.03 -19.65
C LYS A 15 0.40 -1.23 -18.81
N PRO A 16 -0.54 -1.17 -17.86
CA PRO A 16 -0.79 -2.26 -16.92
C PRO A 16 -1.37 -3.48 -17.63
N SER A 17 -0.68 -4.62 -17.53
CA SER A 17 -1.17 -5.93 -17.95
C SER A 17 -0.37 -7.02 -17.24
N THR A 18 -0.88 -8.25 -17.15
CA THR A 18 -0.12 -9.38 -16.56
C THR A 18 1.20 -9.61 -17.30
N GLY A 19 1.18 -9.57 -18.64
CA GLY A 19 2.39 -9.70 -19.45
C GLY A 19 3.40 -8.57 -19.22
N THR A 20 2.97 -7.38 -18.79
CA THR A 20 3.88 -6.30 -18.41
C THR A 20 4.62 -6.63 -17.10
N PHE A 21 3.94 -7.25 -16.13
CA PHE A 21 4.57 -7.71 -14.88
C PHE A 21 5.55 -8.86 -15.15
N GLU A 22 5.10 -9.90 -15.85
CA GLU A 22 5.90 -11.08 -16.22
C GLU A 22 7.21 -10.71 -16.94
N LYS A 23 7.20 -9.66 -17.77
CA LYS A 23 8.41 -9.15 -18.46
C LYS A 23 9.51 -8.70 -17.49
N TYR A 24 9.14 -8.16 -16.34
CA TYR A 24 10.09 -7.63 -15.36
C TYR A 24 10.29 -8.54 -14.16
N GLU A 25 9.44 -9.56 -14.00
CA GLU A 25 9.45 -10.53 -12.91
C GLU A 25 10.87 -11.05 -12.63
N THR A 26 11.18 -11.21 -11.35
CA THR A 26 12.41 -11.81 -10.86
C THR A 26 12.16 -12.36 -9.47
N ASP A 27 12.57 -13.61 -9.23
CA ASP A 27 12.53 -14.23 -7.91
C ASP A 27 13.59 -13.60 -6.99
N ASN A 28 13.28 -12.41 -6.45
CA ASN A 28 14.23 -11.66 -5.63
C ASN A 28 13.54 -10.78 -4.58
N LEU A 29 13.25 -11.40 -3.44
CA LEU A 29 12.69 -10.73 -2.27
C LEU A 29 13.57 -9.58 -1.76
N THR A 30 14.90 -9.75 -1.76
CA THR A 30 15.82 -8.74 -1.24
C THR A 30 15.69 -7.42 -1.99
N TRP A 31 15.65 -7.47 -3.33
CA TRP A 31 15.49 -6.27 -4.14
C TRP A 31 14.08 -5.68 -4.04
N ALA A 32 13.04 -6.51 -3.89
CA ALA A 32 11.69 -6.03 -3.61
C ALA A 32 11.64 -5.20 -2.32
N VAL A 33 12.21 -5.73 -1.23
CA VAL A 33 12.28 -5.04 0.07
C VAL A 33 13.11 -3.76 -0.02
N ILE A 34 14.28 -3.79 -0.67
CA ILE A 34 15.11 -2.58 -0.87
C ILE A 34 14.31 -1.51 -1.62
N TYR A 35 13.60 -1.88 -2.69
CA TYR A 35 12.86 -0.91 -3.50
C TYR A 35 11.68 -0.30 -2.74
N VAL A 36 10.91 -1.12 -2.02
CA VAL A 36 9.87 -0.67 -1.10
C VAL A 36 10.43 0.24 -0.01
N SER A 37 11.60 -0.09 0.54
CA SER A 37 12.26 0.72 1.57
C SER A 37 12.64 2.11 1.06
N ILE A 38 13.11 2.20 -0.20
CA ILE A 38 13.39 3.49 -0.85
C ILE A 38 12.10 4.30 -1.01
N GLY A 39 11.03 3.68 -1.52
CA GLY A 39 9.72 4.32 -1.64
C GLY A 39 9.18 4.79 -0.29
N ALA A 40 9.34 3.98 0.76
CA ALA A 40 8.94 4.31 2.12
C ALA A 40 9.75 5.47 2.70
N ALA A 41 11.05 5.51 2.46
CA ALA A 41 11.91 6.61 2.93
C ALA A 41 11.48 7.93 2.28
N LEU A 42 11.28 7.94 0.96
CA LEU A 42 10.78 9.12 0.22
C LEU A 42 9.38 9.54 0.71
N SER A 43 8.48 8.57 0.89
CA SER A 43 7.14 8.80 1.43
C SER A 43 7.17 9.43 2.83
N GLY A 44 8.10 8.99 3.69
CA GLY A 44 8.32 9.52 5.03
C GLY A 44 8.88 10.95 5.03
N VAL A 45 9.72 11.29 4.05
CA VAL A 45 10.19 12.67 3.83
C VAL A 45 9.01 13.57 3.46
N PHE A 46 8.19 13.20 2.47
CA PHE A 46 7.01 13.99 2.11
C PHE A 46 5.98 14.10 3.24
N GLY A 47 5.81 13.04 4.03
CA GLY A 47 4.99 13.06 5.24
C GLY A 47 5.48 14.08 6.28
N ALA A 48 6.80 14.11 6.55
CA ALA A 48 7.40 15.07 7.49
C ALA A 48 7.24 16.52 7.00
N ILE A 49 7.44 16.76 5.70
CA ILE A 49 7.23 18.07 5.08
C ILE A 49 5.76 18.48 5.24
N GLY A 50 4.81 17.60 4.91
CA GLY A 50 3.39 17.84 5.05
C GLY A 50 2.97 18.16 6.49
N ALA A 51 3.49 17.43 7.48
CA ALA A 51 3.25 17.70 8.90
C ALA A 51 3.76 19.09 9.32
N THR A 52 4.96 19.46 8.86
CA THR A 52 5.55 20.79 9.13
C THR A 52 4.69 21.90 8.50
N MET A 53 4.26 21.73 7.25
CA MET A 53 3.38 22.68 6.56
C MET A 53 2.02 22.82 7.24
N ALA A 54 1.49 21.73 7.81
CA ALA A 54 0.24 21.72 8.55
C ALA A 54 0.34 22.34 9.95
N LYS A 55 1.52 22.77 10.39
CA LYS A 55 1.82 23.21 11.76
C LYS A 55 1.45 22.16 12.82
N ALA A 56 1.49 20.88 12.45
CA ALA A 56 1.34 19.79 13.40
C ALA A 56 2.59 19.74 14.31
N GLU A 57 2.48 19.12 15.48
CA GLU A 57 3.65 18.87 16.33
C GLU A 57 4.71 18.14 15.51
N ALA A 58 5.87 18.78 15.36
CA ALA A 58 6.91 18.31 14.48
C ALA A 58 7.56 17.05 15.07
N VAL A 59 7.16 15.88 14.57
CA VAL A 59 7.99 14.68 14.68
C VAL A 59 9.25 14.94 13.84
N GLY A 60 10.43 14.85 14.45
CA GLY A 60 11.69 15.10 13.75
C GLY A 60 11.82 14.28 12.47
N LEU A 61 12.38 14.86 11.41
CA LEU A 61 12.48 14.25 10.07
C LEU A 61 13.01 12.81 10.12
N ILE A 62 14.06 12.58 10.91
CA ILE A 62 14.69 11.26 11.07
C ILE A 62 13.70 10.25 11.68
N ALA A 63 12.95 10.66 12.72
CA ALA A 63 11.94 9.80 13.34
C ALA A 63 10.79 9.48 12.39
N SER A 64 10.34 10.46 11.59
CA SER A 64 9.32 10.25 10.55
C SER A 64 9.79 9.24 9.48
N VAL A 65 11.01 9.41 8.96
CA VAL A 65 11.54 8.53 7.92
C VAL A 65 11.76 7.12 8.44
N ILE A 66 12.45 6.95 9.57
CA ILE A 66 12.73 5.62 10.14
C ILE A 66 11.44 4.91 10.54
N GLY A 67 10.53 5.63 11.21
CA GLY A 67 9.23 5.10 11.61
C GLY A 67 8.42 4.64 10.40
N ASN A 68 8.38 5.46 9.33
CA ASN A 68 7.63 5.12 8.13
C ASN A 68 8.25 3.92 7.39
N VAL A 69 9.58 3.86 7.26
CA VAL A 69 10.28 2.72 6.63
C VAL A 69 10.01 1.43 7.39
N GLY A 70 10.18 1.42 8.71
CA GLY A 70 9.96 0.23 9.53
C GLY A 70 8.52 -0.28 9.44
N LEU A 71 7.54 0.60 9.64
CA LEU A 71 6.11 0.25 9.55
C LEU A 71 5.74 -0.23 8.14
N THR A 72 6.27 0.44 7.11
CA THR A 72 6.03 0.05 5.72
C THR A 72 6.54 -1.34 5.41
N ILE A 73 7.77 -1.67 5.80
CA ILE A 73 8.35 -3.00 5.53
C ILE A 73 7.55 -4.08 6.23
N VAL A 74 7.14 -3.85 7.48
CA VAL A 74 6.31 -4.80 8.24
C VAL A 74 4.95 -4.98 7.57
N ALA A 75 4.26 -3.88 7.21
CA ALA A 75 2.97 -3.94 6.53
C ALA A 75 3.07 -4.65 5.17
N PHE A 76 4.13 -4.36 4.40
CA PHE A 76 4.41 -4.99 3.12
C PHE A 76 4.65 -6.51 3.27
N ALA A 77 5.46 -6.92 4.25
CA ALA A 77 5.73 -8.33 4.53
C ALA A 77 4.46 -9.08 4.98
N ILE A 78 3.65 -8.48 5.86
CA ILE A 78 2.37 -9.06 6.29
C ILE A 78 1.43 -9.21 5.08
N PHE A 79 1.29 -8.16 4.27
CA PHE A 79 0.44 -8.17 3.09
C PHE A 79 0.86 -9.28 2.11
N LEU A 80 2.15 -9.33 1.74
CA LEU A 80 2.69 -10.37 0.86
C LEU A 80 2.49 -11.77 1.45
N GLY A 81 2.77 -11.95 2.74
CA GLY A 81 2.59 -13.23 3.43
C GLY A 81 1.15 -13.71 3.37
N VAL A 82 0.19 -12.82 3.67
CA VAL A 82 -1.24 -13.13 3.60
C VAL A 82 -1.66 -13.50 2.17
N VAL A 83 -1.30 -12.67 1.18
CA VAL A 83 -1.64 -12.91 -0.22
C VAL A 83 -1.05 -14.24 -0.72
N TYR A 84 0.23 -14.48 -0.45
CA TYR A 84 0.92 -15.69 -0.84
C TYR A 84 0.29 -16.93 -0.21
N LEU A 85 -0.03 -16.89 1.09
CA LEU A 85 -0.67 -17.99 1.80
C LEU A 85 -2.07 -18.28 1.26
N ILE A 86 -2.88 -17.25 0.99
CA ILE A 86 -4.22 -17.43 0.39
C ILE A 86 -4.09 -18.05 -1.00
N ALA A 87 -3.22 -17.49 -1.86
CA ALA A 87 -3.02 -17.97 -3.22
C ALA A 87 -2.52 -19.42 -3.27
N THR A 88 -1.54 -19.78 -2.45
CA THR A 88 -0.98 -21.14 -2.41
C THR A 88 -1.92 -22.13 -1.71
N SER A 89 -2.50 -21.77 -0.57
CA SER A 89 -3.29 -22.70 0.25
C SER A 89 -4.70 -22.94 -0.30
N LEU A 90 -5.39 -21.89 -0.78
CA LEU A 90 -6.76 -22.02 -1.27
C LEU A 90 -6.83 -22.34 -2.76
N PHE A 91 -5.89 -21.80 -3.55
CA PHE A 91 -5.98 -21.83 -5.01
C PHE A 91 -4.89 -22.66 -5.69
N LYS A 92 -3.97 -23.24 -4.91
CA LYS A 92 -2.83 -24.05 -5.40
C LYS A 92 -1.98 -23.30 -6.42
N ALA A 93 -1.76 -22.01 -6.19
CA ALA A 93 -0.90 -21.18 -7.02
C ALA A 93 0.53 -21.76 -7.11
N THR A 94 1.20 -21.53 -8.25
CA THR A 94 2.54 -22.06 -8.52
C THR A 94 3.65 -21.01 -8.44
N GLY A 95 3.30 -19.73 -8.37
CA GLY A 95 4.29 -18.64 -8.32
C GLY A 95 5.06 -18.61 -7.00
N LYS A 96 6.26 -18.02 -7.03
CA LYS A 96 7.15 -17.96 -5.87
C LYS A 96 6.97 -16.68 -5.08
N PHE A 97 7.30 -16.76 -3.79
CA PHE A 97 7.20 -15.60 -2.89
C PHE A 97 8.05 -14.41 -3.35
N GLY A 98 9.26 -14.66 -3.86
CA GLY A 98 10.15 -13.61 -4.35
C GLY A 98 9.66 -12.94 -5.64
N GLU A 99 9.01 -13.70 -6.53
CA GLU A 99 8.39 -13.21 -7.78
C GLU A 99 7.20 -12.29 -7.44
N LEU A 100 6.28 -12.76 -6.59
CA LEU A 100 5.18 -11.93 -6.08
C LEU A 100 5.69 -10.65 -5.40
N ALA A 101 6.67 -10.77 -4.50
CA ALA A 101 7.21 -9.60 -3.81
C ALA A 101 7.80 -8.58 -4.79
N PHE A 102 8.53 -9.06 -5.80
CA PHE A 102 9.13 -8.22 -6.81
C PHE A 102 8.07 -7.48 -7.63
N ASP A 103 7.06 -8.20 -8.13
CA ASP A 103 5.99 -7.60 -8.94
C ASP A 103 5.18 -6.56 -8.17
N ILE A 104 4.80 -6.86 -6.92
CA ILE A 104 4.07 -5.90 -6.08
C ILE A 104 4.92 -4.66 -5.82
N SER A 105 6.23 -4.81 -5.61
CA SER A 105 7.11 -3.67 -5.35
C SER A 105 7.18 -2.67 -6.51
N LEU A 106 6.99 -3.11 -7.76
CA LEU A 106 7.08 -2.27 -8.97
C LEU A 106 6.06 -1.13 -8.98
N TYR A 107 4.88 -1.33 -8.39
CA TYR A 107 3.90 -0.24 -8.29
C TYR A 107 3.71 0.26 -6.86
N TRP A 108 3.94 -0.58 -5.85
CA TRP A 108 3.70 -0.21 -4.47
C TRP A 108 4.60 0.95 -4.04
N ALA A 109 5.90 0.88 -4.34
CA ALA A 109 6.87 1.92 -3.97
C ALA A 109 6.57 3.28 -4.62
N PRO A 110 6.39 3.39 -5.96
CA PRO A 110 6.07 4.67 -6.58
C PRO A 110 4.67 5.18 -6.21
N LEU A 111 3.66 4.32 -6.05
CA LEU A 111 2.34 4.77 -5.60
C LEU A 111 2.35 5.28 -4.16
N ALA A 112 3.14 4.67 -3.26
CA ALA A 112 3.30 5.18 -1.89
C ALA A 112 3.83 6.62 -1.90
N VAL A 113 4.82 6.90 -2.74
CA VAL A 113 5.37 8.26 -2.90
C VAL A 113 4.32 9.22 -3.45
N LEU A 114 3.58 8.83 -4.49
CA LEU A 114 2.50 9.65 -5.05
C LEU A 114 1.38 9.92 -4.04
N MET A 115 1.03 8.93 -3.24
CA MET A 115 0.05 9.08 -2.15
C MET A 115 0.55 10.04 -1.07
N SER A 116 1.82 9.96 -0.67
CA SER A 116 2.40 10.89 0.29
C SER A 116 2.47 12.32 -0.23
N ILE A 117 2.79 12.52 -1.51
CA ILE A 117 2.72 13.83 -2.16
C ILE A 117 1.26 14.33 -2.16
N ALA A 118 0.30 13.47 -2.49
CA ALA A 118 -1.10 13.85 -2.51
C ALA A 118 -1.60 14.26 -1.11
N ILE A 119 -1.14 13.57 -0.06
CA ILE A 119 -1.42 13.92 1.35
C ILE A 119 -0.76 15.25 1.71
N MET A 120 0.52 15.45 1.37
CA MET A 120 1.25 16.69 1.61
C MET A 120 0.55 17.91 0.97
N LEU A 121 -0.03 17.74 -0.22
CA LEU A 121 -0.77 18.79 -0.92
C LEU A 121 -2.23 18.96 -0.42
N SER A 122 -2.73 18.06 0.44
CA SER A 122 -4.12 18.07 0.94
C SER A 122 -4.37 19.10 2.06
N LEU A 123 -3.76 20.30 2.00
CA LEU A 123 -3.89 21.31 3.05
C LEU A 123 -4.99 22.34 2.74
N GLY A 124 -5.80 22.69 3.75
CA GLY A 124 -6.85 23.70 3.65
C GLY A 124 -7.86 23.39 2.54
N ILE A 125 -8.14 24.39 1.68
CA ILE A 125 -9.13 24.28 0.61
C ILE A 125 -8.76 23.21 -0.45
N PHE A 126 -7.47 22.88 -0.61
CA PHE A 126 -7.01 21.87 -1.56
C PHE A 126 -7.33 20.44 -1.12
N ALA A 127 -7.71 20.21 0.14
CA ALA A 127 -8.09 18.88 0.63
C ALA A 127 -9.25 18.26 -0.18
N TRP A 128 -10.22 19.08 -0.61
CA TRP A 128 -11.36 18.64 -1.42
C TRP A 128 -10.96 18.22 -2.83
N VAL A 129 -9.97 18.89 -3.43
CA VAL A 129 -9.44 18.52 -4.77
C VAL A 129 -8.58 17.27 -4.69
N MET A 130 -7.81 17.12 -3.61
CA MET A 130 -6.93 15.98 -3.43
C MET A 130 -7.67 14.71 -2.99
N ALA A 131 -8.88 14.81 -2.43
CA ALA A 131 -9.68 13.64 -2.05
C ALA A 131 -10.03 12.73 -3.25
N PRO A 132 -10.58 13.23 -4.37
CA PRO A 132 -10.77 12.44 -5.59
C PRO A 132 -9.48 11.84 -6.13
N VAL A 133 -8.37 12.59 -6.11
CA VAL A 133 -7.06 12.10 -6.57
C VAL A 133 -6.61 10.90 -5.75
N LYS A 134 -6.70 10.97 -4.41
CA LYS A 134 -6.38 9.86 -3.52
C LYS A 134 -7.28 8.65 -3.75
N LEU A 135 -8.57 8.88 -4.04
CA LEU A 135 -9.50 7.80 -4.37
C LEU A 135 -9.11 7.09 -5.68
N VAL A 136 -8.77 7.86 -6.72
CA VAL A 136 -8.29 7.30 -8.00
C VAL A 136 -7.01 6.49 -7.80
N LEU A 137 -6.03 7.03 -7.05
CA LEU A 137 -4.79 6.33 -6.74
C LEU A 137 -5.04 5.05 -5.94
N PHE A 138 -6.00 5.05 -5.01
CA PHE A 138 -6.41 3.87 -4.26
C PHE A 138 -7.04 2.80 -5.18
N CYS A 139 -8.01 3.17 -6.01
CA CYS A 139 -8.62 2.25 -6.97
C CYS A 139 -7.57 1.69 -7.95
N TYR A 140 -6.63 2.53 -8.39
CA TYR A 140 -5.55 2.11 -9.28
C TYR A 140 -4.58 1.15 -8.58
N ASN A 141 -4.26 1.39 -7.31
CA ASN A 141 -3.47 0.47 -6.49
C ASN A 141 -4.13 -0.91 -6.38
N LEU A 142 -5.44 -0.97 -6.13
CA LEU A 142 -6.17 -2.25 -6.10
C LEU A 142 -6.13 -2.97 -7.44
N PHE A 143 -6.32 -2.24 -8.54
CA PHE A 143 -6.25 -2.80 -9.89
C PHE A 143 -4.86 -3.39 -10.21
N LEU A 144 -3.79 -2.67 -9.90
CA LEU A 144 -2.42 -3.17 -10.09
C LEU A 144 -2.08 -4.33 -9.16
N THR A 145 -2.63 -4.33 -7.94
CA THR A 145 -2.51 -5.45 -7.00
C THR A 145 -3.14 -6.72 -7.57
N TYR A 146 -4.33 -6.60 -8.17
CA TYR A 146 -4.97 -7.72 -8.86
C TYR A 146 -4.08 -8.26 -10.00
N LEU A 147 -3.53 -7.39 -10.85
CA LEU A 147 -2.65 -7.82 -11.95
C LEU A 147 -1.32 -8.42 -11.46
N GLY A 148 -0.71 -7.83 -10.44
CA GLY A 148 0.55 -8.30 -9.86
C GLY A 148 0.39 -9.66 -9.16
N ILE A 149 -0.74 -9.90 -8.48
CA ILE A 149 -1.06 -11.23 -7.94
C ILE A 149 -1.30 -12.23 -9.06
N GLN A 150 -2.01 -11.83 -10.12
CA GLN A 150 -2.30 -12.69 -11.25
C GLN A 150 -1.00 -13.18 -11.92
N ALA A 151 -0.07 -12.26 -12.18
CA ALA A 151 1.25 -12.55 -12.73
C ALA A 151 2.12 -13.35 -11.75
N GLY A 152 2.47 -12.76 -10.60
CA GLY A 152 3.43 -13.33 -9.66
C GLY A 152 2.99 -14.62 -8.95
N MET A 153 1.70 -14.99 -9.00
CA MET A 153 1.20 -16.28 -8.51
C MET A 153 0.78 -17.24 -9.64
N ASN A 154 0.87 -16.81 -10.90
CA ASN A 154 0.41 -17.54 -12.09
C ASN A 154 -1.03 -18.07 -11.93
N LEU A 155 -1.93 -17.17 -11.49
CA LEU A 155 -3.33 -17.51 -11.24
C LEU A 155 -4.22 -17.07 -12.41
N PRO A 156 -5.29 -17.82 -12.73
CA PRO A 156 -6.32 -17.32 -13.62
C PRO A 156 -7.05 -16.12 -12.98
N ARG A 157 -7.56 -15.22 -13.83
CA ARG A 157 -8.25 -13.97 -13.45
C ARG A 157 -9.25 -14.15 -12.30
N ASP A 158 -10.10 -15.16 -12.37
CA ASP A 158 -11.16 -15.35 -11.36
C ASP A 158 -10.59 -15.63 -9.97
N LYS A 159 -9.51 -16.43 -9.89
CA LYS A 159 -8.86 -16.78 -8.62
C LYS A 159 -8.06 -15.61 -8.06
N ALA A 160 -7.34 -14.88 -8.91
CA ALA A 160 -6.58 -13.69 -8.49
C ALA A 160 -7.51 -12.62 -7.88
N LEU A 161 -8.74 -12.48 -8.41
CA LEU A 161 -9.75 -11.59 -7.85
C LEU A 161 -10.14 -11.97 -6.42
N TYR A 162 -10.35 -13.25 -6.12
CA TYR A 162 -10.65 -13.67 -4.75
C TYR A 162 -9.48 -13.43 -3.79
N VAL A 163 -8.24 -13.62 -4.25
CA VAL A 163 -7.03 -13.40 -3.43
C VAL A 163 -6.90 -11.94 -2.99
N ILE A 164 -7.34 -10.96 -3.79
CA ILE A 164 -7.38 -9.54 -3.36
C ILE A 164 -8.63 -9.22 -2.54
N LEU A 165 -9.79 -9.79 -2.88
CA LEU A 165 -11.05 -9.46 -2.20
C LEU A 165 -11.10 -9.97 -0.75
N ILE A 166 -10.57 -11.16 -0.46
CA ILE A 166 -10.55 -11.72 0.90
C ILE A 166 -9.86 -10.78 1.91
N PRO A 167 -8.58 -10.39 1.72
CA PRO A 167 -7.91 -9.49 2.65
C PRO A 167 -8.53 -8.09 2.64
N LEU A 168 -9.04 -7.61 1.50
CA LEU A 168 -9.73 -6.32 1.45
C LEU A 168 -10.99 -6.31 2.33
N VAL A 169 -11.84 -7.33 2.22
CA VAL A 169 -13.05 -7.47 3.05
C VAL A 169 -12.66 -7.64 4.52
N ALA A 170 -11.63 -8.44 4.83
CA ALA A 170 -11.15 -8.59 6.21
C ALA A 170 -10.69 -7.26 6.81
N VAL A 171 -9.96 -6.43 6.06
CA VAL A 171 -9.54 -5.10 6.50
C VAL A 171 -10.74 -4.16 6.66
N ILE A 172 -11.70 -4.17 5.74
CA ILE A 172 -12.92 -3.36 5.85
C ILE A 172 -13.70 -3.73 7.12
N VAL A 173 -13.91 -5.03 7.37
CA VAL A 173 -14.59 -5.51 8.58
C VAL A 173 -13.83 -5.07 9.83
N LEU A 174 -12.51 -5.23 9.85
CA LEU A 174 -11.67 -4.78 10.97
C LEU A 174 -11.80 -3.28 11.21
N LEU A 175 -11.74 -2.46 10.16
CA LEU A 175 -11.87 -1.01 10.26
C LEU A 175 -13.25 -0.58 10.77
N VAL A 176 -14.32 -1.25 10.33
CA VAL A 176 -15.68 -1.02 10.83
C VAL A 176 -15.77 -1.37 12.32
N LEU A 177 -15.24 -2.51 12.74
CA LEU A 177 -15.25 -2.91 14.16
C LEU A 177 -14.46 -1.95 15.04
N VAL A 178 -13.25 -1.56 14.61
CA VAL A 178 -12.43 -0.57 15.33
C VAL A 178 -13.14 0.78 15.38
N GLY A 179 -13.74 1.22 14.27
CA GLY A 179 -14.53 2.45 14.21
C GLY A 179 -15.72 2.45 15.17
N LEU A 180 -16.43 1.33 15.28
CA LEU A 180 -17.55 1.17 16.22
C LEU A 180 -17.08 1.20 17.68
N VAL A 181 -15.96 0.54 18.00
CA VAL A 181 -15.40 0.55 19.36
C VAL A 181 -14.93 1.95 19.73
N LEU A 182 -14.14 2.62 18.88
CA LEU A 182 -13.64 3.97 19.13
C LEU A 182 -14.78 5.00 19.16
N GLY A 183 -15.77 4.89 18.26
CA GLY A 183 -16.96 5.72 18.28
C GLY A 183 -17.76 5.53 19.56
N GLY A 184 -17.92 4.29 20.01
CA GLY A 184 -18.58 3.95 21.28
C GLY A 184 -17.85 4.51 22.50
N THR A 185 -16.51 4.42 22.55
CA THR A 185 -15.73 4.99 23.66
C THR A 185 -15.76 6.50 23.68
N ILE A 186 -15.73 7.17 22.52
CA ILE A 186 -15.89 8.63 22.42
C ILE A 186 -17.27 9.05 22.93
N VAL A 187 -18.35 8.38 22.50
CA VAL A 187 -19.71 8.68 22.98
C VAL A 187 -19.83 8.44 24.49
N ALA A 188 -19.26 7.36 25.02
CA ALA A 188 -19.26 7.07 26.46
C ALA A 188 -18.48 8.13 27.26
N LEU A 189 -17.32 8.58 26.77
CA LEU A 189 -16.55 9.67 27.35
C LEU A 189 -17.33 10.99 27.35
N LEU A 190 -17.98 11.33 26.24
CA LEU A 190 -18.80 12.54 26.13
C LEU A 190 -19.99 12.49 27.10
N ARG A 191 -20.65 11.34 27.26
CA ARG A 191 -21.71 11.17 28.27
C ARG A 191 -21.19 11.36 29.70
N GLY A 192 -20.02 10.80 30.02
CA GLY A 192 -19.38 10.99 31.33
C GLY A 192 -18.94 12.44 31.62
N LEU A 193 -18.47 13.16 30.60
CA LEU A 193 -18.04 14.57 30.71
C LEU A 193 -19.20 15.56 30.76
N PHE A 194 -20.29 15.29 30.04
CA PHE A 194 -21.42 16.22 29.89
C PHE A 194 -22.70 15.79 30.64
N GLY A 195 -22.70 14.64 31.33
CA GLY A 195 -23.84 14.17 32.12
C GLY A 195 -25.08 13.81 31.30
N LEU A 196 -24.88 13.39 30.04
CA LEU A 196 -25.93 12.95 29.11
C LEU A 196 -26.24 11.46 29.24
#